data_AF-A0A433C3X6-F1
#
_entry.id   AF-A0A433C3X6-F1
#
_cell.length_a   1.000
_cell.length_b   1.000
_cell.length_c   1.000
_cell.angle_alpha   90.00
_cell.angle_beta   90.00
_cell.angle_gamma   90.00
#
_symmetry.space_group_name_H-M   'P 1'
#
loop_
_entity.id
_entity.type
_entity.pdbx_description
1 polymer ?
#
loop_
_entity_poly.entity_id
_entity_poly.type
_entity_poly.pdbx_seq_one_letter_code
_entity_poly.pdbx_strand_id
1 'polypeptide(L)'
;MSKVTFAPADQSTDPAEDQPTKEQLEALKRFATAHGRSWKQRLSTAWTTGRDERLRDGALLRQVRNQLGPEWLSAAPVNIHKLA
;
A
#
# COMPACT_ATOMS: atom_id res chain seq x y z
N MET A 1 -25.22 -18.02 4.34
CA MET A 1 -24.23 -17.14 3.69
C MET A 1 -22.92 -17.25 4.44
N SER A 2 -21.91 -17.90 3.86
CA SER A 2 -20.62 -18.15 4.52
C SER A 2 -19.82 -16.86 4.61
N LYS A 3 -19.75 -16.26 5.79
CA LYS A 3 -18.72 -15.25 6.09
C LYS A 3 -17.39 -15.98 6.15
N VAL A 4 -16.52 -15.72 5.18
CA VAL A 4 -15.13 -16.17 5.21
C VAL A 4 -14.48 -15.57 6.45
N THR A 5 -14.36 -16.39 7.49
CA THR A 5 -13.59 -16.11 8.70
C THR A 5 -12.12 -16.08 8.30
N PHE A 6 -11.56 -14.90 8.05
CA PHE A 6 -10.12 -14.70 8.10
C PHE A 6 -9.76 -14.55 9.59
N ALA A 7 -9.12 -15.55 10.16
CA ALA A 7 -8.68 -15.53 11.55
C ALA A 7 -7.76 -14.32 11.81
N PRO A 8 -7.81 -13.75 13.02
CA PRO A 8 -7.14 -12.50 13.36
C PRO A 8 -5.64 -12.74 13.53
N ALA A 9 -4.84 -12.26 12.59
CA ALA A 9 -3.46 -11.92 12.89
C ALA A 9 -3.50 -10.62 13.72
N ASP A 10 -3.50 -10.78 15.05
CA ASP A 10 -2.90 -9.87 16.03
C ASP A 10 -2.67 -8.42 15.54
N GLN A 11 -3.75 -7.68 15.32
CA GLN A 11 -3.70 -6.24 15.06
C GLN A 11 -4.78 -5.61 15.92
N SER A 12 -4.44 -5.44 17.20
CA SER A 12 -5.10 -4.52 18.09
C SER A 12 -5.39 -3.22 17.36
N THR A 13 -6.68 -2.92 17.29
CA THR A 13 -7.24 -1.66 16.84
C THR A 13 -6.73 -0.55 17.74
N ASP A 14 -5.64 0.10 17.33
CA ASP A 14 -5.23 1.42 17.81
C ASP A 14 -5.32 2.40 16.62
N PRO A 15 -6.07 3.51 16.75
CA PRO A 15 -6.39 4.40 15.63
C PRO A 15 -5.18 5.25 15.22
N ALA A 16 -4.33 4.68 14.36
CA ALA A 16 -3.37 5.39 13.53
C ALA A 16 -3.77 5.29 12.04
N GLU A 17 -5.08 5.47 11.78
CA GLU A 17 -5.84 5.21 10.54
C GLU A 17 -5.40 5.99 9.28
N ASP A 18 -4.21 6.62 9.26
CA ASP A 18 -3.74 7.43 8.13
C ASP A 18 -2.31 7.04 7.66
N GLN A 19 -1.68 6.06 8.32
CA GLN A 19 -0.29 5.70 8.05
C GLN A 19 -0.10 4.22 7.68
N PRO A 20 0.62 3.92 6.59
CA PRO A 20 0.97 2.55 6.24
C PRO A 20 1.91 1.95 7.28
N THR A 21 1.79 0.64 7.50
CA THR A 21 2.71 -0.09 8.39
C THR A 21 4.13 -0.11 7.82
N LYS A 22 5.13 -0.46 8.64
CA LYS A 22 6.54 -0.48 8.21
C LYS A 22 6.78 -1.40 6.99
N GLU A 23 6.14 -2.57 6.97
CA GLU A 23 6.23 -3.53 5.86
C GLU A 23 5.60 -2.99 4.58
N GLN A 24 4.44 -2.34 4.70
CA GLN A 24 3.78 -1.67 3.59
C GLN A 24 4.61 -0.50 3.06
N LEU A 25 5.26 0.27 3.94
CA LEU A 25 6.20 1.33 3.60
C LEU A 25 7.41 0.79 2.84
N GLU A 26 7.97 -0.34 3.25
CA GLU A 26 9.06 -0.98 2.53
C GLU A 26 8.63 -1.46 1.14
N ALA A 27 7.44 -2.04 0.99
CA ALA A 27 6.86 -2.40 -0.30
C ALA A 27 6.68 -1.17 -1.21
N LEU A 28 6.12 -0.09 -0.67
CA LEU A 28 5.98 1.20 -1.37
C LEU A 28 7.34 1.76 -1.76
N LYS A 29 8.34 1.69 -0.88
CA LYS A 29 9.70 2.15 -1.13
C LYS A 29 10.35 1.34 -2.26
N ARG A 30 10.27 0.01 -2.23
CA ARG A 30 10.78 -0.85 -3.32
C ARG A 30 10.13 -0.53 -4.65
N PHE A 31 8.80 -0.41 -4.67
CA PHE A 31 8.05 -0.03 -5.86
C PHE A 31 8.44 1.36 -6.36
N ALA A 32 8.60 2.31 -5.46
CA ALA A 32 9.00 3.66 -5.79
C ALA A 32 10.44 3.77 -6.30
N THR A 33 11.37 3.03 -5.70
CA THR A 33 12.76 2.95 -6.18
C THR A 33 12.83 2.32 -7.58
N ALA A 34 12.01 1.30 -7.85
CA ALA A 34 11.96 0.64 -9.16
C ALA A 34 11.34 1.52 -10.27
N HIS A 35 10.39 2.40 -9.91
CA HIS A 35 9.63 3.20 -10.89
C HIS A 35 9.98 4.70 -10.89
N GLY A 36 10.81 5.17 -9.98
CA GLY A 36 11.23 6.57 -9.87
C GLY A 36 10.06 7.52 -9.60
N ARG A 37 10.16 8.78 -10.01
CA ARG A 37 9.18 9.85 -9.68
C ARG A 37 7.74 9.57 -10.13
N SER A 38 7.55 8.71 -11.14
CA SER A 38 6.24 8.32 -11.67
C SER A 38 5.61 7.13 -10.94
N TRP A 39 6.26 6.61 -9.89
CA TRP A 39 5.77 5.45 -9.15
C TRP A 39 4.33 5.62 -8.66
N LYS A 40 3.94 6.82 -8.20
CA LYS A 40 2.58 7.10 -7.74
C LYS A 40 1.53 6.83 -8.82
N GLN A 41 1.75 7.39 -10.01
CA GLN A 41 0.92 7.20 -11.19
C GLN A 41 0.86 5.74 -11.62
N ARG A 42 2.01 5.04 -11.62
CA ARG A 42 2.05 3.62 -11.99
C ARG A 42 1.36 2.73 -10.97
N LEU A 43 1.49 3.03 -9.68
CA LEU A 43 0.84 2.29 -8.60
C LEU A 43 -0.67 2.47 -8.66
N SER A 44 -1.14 3.72 -8.82
CA SER A 44 -2.55 4.02 -9.04
C SER A 44 -3.11 3.29 -10.26
N THR A 45 -2.38 3.32 -11.39
CA THR A 45 -2.75 2.56 -12.59
C THR A 45 -2.80 1.06 -12.31
N ALA A 46 -1.82 0.51 -11.58
CA ALA A 46 -1.79 -0.91 -11.22
C ALA A 46 -2.99 -1.30 -10.36
N TRP A 47 -3.41 -0.42 -9.44
CA TRP A 47 -4.59 -0.63 -8.60
C TRP A 47 -5.90 -0.59 -9.39
N THR A 48 -6.05 0.33 -10.34
CA THR A 48 -7.24 0.40 -11.20
C THR A 48 -7.30 -0.76 -12.21
N THR A 49 -6.16 -1.19 -12.73
CA THR A 49 -6.08 -2.28 -13.72
C THR A 49 -6.04 -3.68 -13.10
N GLY A 50 -5.98 -3.79 -11.76
CA GLY A 50 -5.82 -5.07 -11.08
C GLY A 50 -4.48 -5.75 -11.35
N ARG A 51 -3.44 -4.98 -11.74
CA ARG A 51 -2.08 -5.52 -11.95
C ARG A 51 -1.28 -5.66 -10.66
N ASP A 52 -1.87 -5.30 -9.52
CA ASP A 52 -1.25 -5.46 -8.19
C ASP A 52 -0.82 -6.91 -7.92
N GLU A 53 -1.56 -7.89 -8.41
CA GLU A 53 -1.29 -9.34 -8.24
C GLU A 53 0.06 -9.78 -8.84
N ARG A 54 0.55 -9.05 -9.85
CA ARG A 54 1.81 -9.34 -10.54
C ARG A 54 3.00 -8.60 -9.92
N LEU A 55 2.74 -7.75 -8.93
CA LEU A 55 3.79 -7.03 -8.21
C LEU A 55 4.38 -7.92 -7.13
N ARG A 56 5.69 -7.83 -6.95
CA ARG A 56 6.45 -8.60 -5.95
C ARG A 56 5.84 -8.50 -4.54
N ASP A 57 5.38 -7.30 -4.18
CA ASP A 57 4.77 -6.98 -2.90
C ASP A 57 3.27 -6.64 -3.06
N GLY A 58 2.60 -7.25 -4.05
CA GLY A 58 1.21 -6.95 -4.44
C GLY A 58 0.21 -7.01 -3.29
N ALA A 59 0.33 -8.01 -2.41
CA ALA A 59 -0.53 -8.15 -1.24
C ALA A 59 -0.42 -6.95 -0.28
N LEU A 60 0.80 -6.50 0.02
CA LEU A 60 1.04 -5.34 0.89
C LEU A 60 0.55 -4.05 0.25
N LEU A 61 0.84 -3.84 -1.04
CA LEU A 61 0.35 -2.68 -1.79
C LEU A 61 -1.18 -2.63 -1.86
N ARG A 62 -1.83 -3.78 -1.94
CA ARG A 62 -3.30 -3.89 -1.92
C ARG A 62 -3.88 -3.60 -0.54
N GLN A 63 -3.20 -3.97 0.55
CA GLN A 63 -3.59 -3.57 1.90
C GLN A 63 -3.50 -2.06 2.08
N VAL A 64 -2.42 -1.42 1.60
CA VAL A 64 -2.29 0.05 1.59
C VAL A 64 -3.48 0.69 0.87
N ARG A 65 -3.82 0.18 -0.32
CA ARG A 65 -5.01 0.66 -1.06
C ARG A 65 -6.29 0.48 -0.27
N ASN A 66 -6.50 -0.68 0.35
CA ASN A 66 -7.72 -0.97 1.08
C ASN A 66 -7.84 -0.15 2.37
N GLN A 67 -6.72 0.26 2.98
CA GLN A 67 -6.67 1.02 4.23
C GLN A 67 -6.75 2.54 3.98
N LEU A 68 -5.95 3.05 3.04
CA LEU A 68 -5.75 4.49 2.82
C LEU A 68 -6.45 5.02 1.56
N GLY A 69 -6.80 4.12 0.63
CA GLY A 69 -7.41 4.48 -0.64
C GLY A 69 -6.43 5.03 -1.69
N PRO A 70 -6.90 5.17 -2.95
CA PRO A 70 -6.12 5.75 -4.05
C PRO A 70 -5.84 7.25 -3.86
N GLU A 71 -6.68 7.94 -3.10
CA GLU A 71 -6.65 9.39 -2.90
C GLU A 71 -5.48 9.80 -2.00
N TRP A 72 -5.20 8.96 -1.00
CA TRP A 72 -4.02 9.09 -0.14
C TRP A 72 -2.73 9.12 -0.95
N LEU A 73 -2.59 8.38 -2.04
CA LEU A 73 -1.34 8.41 -2.82
C LEU A 73 -1.02 9.79 -3.40
N SER A 74 -2.06 10.53 -3.78
CA SER A 74 -1.98 11.88 -4.31
C SER A 74 -1.74 12.91 -3.21
N ALA A 75 -2.40 12.76 -2.06
CA ALA A 75 -2.29 13.66 -0.92
C ALA A 75 -1.04 13.43 -0.05
N ALA A 76 -0.56 12.19 0.01
CA ALA A 76 0.43 11.80 0.98
C ALA A 76 1.79 12.42 0.65
N PRO A 77 2.39 13.16 1.61
CA PRO A 77 3.73 13.71 1.52
C PRO A 77 4.78 12.62 1.76
N VAL A 78 4.60 11.44 1.16
CA VAL A 78 5.52 10.31 1.32
C VAL A 78 6.84 10.68 0.66
N ASN A 79 7.76 11.18 1.47
CA ASN A 79 9.08 11.56 1.03
C ASN A 79 9.95 10.30 1.09
N ILE A 80 9.83 9.45 0.07
CA ILE A 80 10.48 8.13 0.02
C ILE A 80 12.00 8.23 0.16
N HIS A 81 12.57 9.37 -0.22
CA HIS A 81 14.00 9.70 -0.09
C HIS A 81 14.44 9.96 1.36
N LYS A 82 13.51 10.20 2.30
CA LYS A 82 13.78 10.52 3.71
C LYS A 82 13.59 9.34 4.67
N LEU A 83 13.31 8.14 4.15
CA LEU A 83 13.18 6.90 4.93
C LEU A 83 14.52 6.16 5.06
N ALA A 84 15.62 6.90 5.23
CA ALA A 84 16.97 6.39 5.43
C ALA A 84 17.44 6.78 6.84
#